data_AF-A0AAV0E0I5-F1
#
_entry.id   AF-A0AAV0E0I5-F1
#
_cell.length_a   1.000
_cell.length_b   1.000
_cell.length_c   1.000
_cell.angle_alpha   90.00
_cell.angle_beta   90.00
_cell.angle_gamma   90.00
#
_symmetry.space_group_name_H-M   'P 1'
#
loop_
_entity.id
_entity.type
_entity.pdbx_description
1 polymer ?
#
loop_
_entity_poly.entity_id
_entity_poly.type
_entity_poly.pdbx_seq_one_letter_code
_entity_poly.pdbx_strand_id
1 'polypeptide(L)'
;MNGARIASGLIRESCCRKLRPNRFSPRNCYCTTPSTNLPPRPPPRFPHSSKKGMLFTGATIGLVIAGGAYASTVDEETFCGWLFSGTKLVNPFFALLDPEVAHRLAVSAAARGWIPVEKREDPIVLGLEVWGRRFSNPLGLAAGFDKNAEAVEGLLGLGFGFVEVGSVTPIPQEGNPRPRIFRLRENGAIINRCGFNSEGIVAVAKRLGAQHGKRKLETSSTSSPARDEIKQGGKAGPGILGVNLGKNKTTEDAAADYVQGVHTLSQFADYLVVNISSPNTPGLRQLQGRKQLKDLVKKVQAARDEMQWGEEGPPPLLVKIAPDLSKQDLEDIAAVAIALRVDGLIISNTTIQRPETVSKNPVASESGGLSGKPLYELSTNILKDMYILTKGRIPLIGCGGVSSGEDAYKKIRAGATLVQLYTAFAYGGPALVPKIKAELTQCLERDGYKTIYEAIGADCR
;
A
#
# COMPACT_ATOMS: atom_id res chain seq x y z
N MET A 1 6.77 27.97 -61.15
CA MET A 1 8.15 28.35 -61.51
C MET A 1 9.06 27.62 -60.54
N ASN A 2 9.49 26.42 -60.96
CA ASN A 2 10.89 26.04 -61.25
C ASN A 2 11.77 26.09 -60.00
N GLY A 3 12.25 24.97 -59.44
CA GLY A 3 13.03 23.89 -60.09
C GLY A 3 14.51 24.12 -59.71
N ALA A 4 15.39 23.17 -59.42
CA ALA A 4 15.54 21.73 -59.68
C ALA A 4 16.50 21.16 -58.60
N ARG A 5 16.38 19.92 -58.09
CA ARG A 5 16.86 18.62 -58.65
C ARG A 5 18.29 18.65 -59.20
N ILE A 6 19.14 17.70 -58.79
CA ILE A 6 19.77 16.57 -59.57
C ILE A 6 20.98 16.10 -58.70
N ALA A 7 21.44 14.85 -58.57
CA ALA A 7 21.23 13.60 -59.30
C ALA A 7 21.48 12.36 -58.42
N SER A 8 20.84 11.28 -58.85
CA SER A 8 21.04 9.86 -58.56
C SER A 8 21.65 9.13 -59.77
N GLY A 9 22.27 7.96 -59.56
CA GLY A 9 22.62 6.93 -60.58
C GLY A 9 24.08 6.97 -61.03
N LEU A 10 24.79 5.88 -61.39
CA LEU A 10 24.47 4.51 -61.82
C LEU A 10 25.78 3.67 -61.75
N ILE A 11 25.77 2.43 -61.23
CA ILE A 11 25.85 1.12 -61.93
C ILE A 11 27.09 0.87 -62.84
N ARG A 12 27.87 -0.18 -62.52
CA ARG A 12 28.31 -1.32 -63.38
C ARG A 12 29.30 -2.22 -62.59
N GLU A 13 29.00 -3.50 -62.32
CA GLU A 13 29.33 -4.71 -63.13
C GLU A 13 30.85 -4.96 -63.30
N SER A 14 31.45 -6.15 -63.23
CA SER A 14 30.99 -7.55 -63.10
C SER A 14 32.22 -8.48 -62.92
N CYS A 15 31.96 -9.68 -62.37
CA CYS A 15 32.52 -10.99 -62.72
C CYS A 15 33.96 -11.46 -62.38
N CYS A 16 33.94 -12.57 -61.63
CA CYS A 16 34.53 -13.89 -61.94
C CYS A 16 36.05 -14.09 -62.01
N ARG A 17 36.53 -15.04 -61.18
CA ARG A 17 37.22 -16.31 -61.57
C ARG A 17 37.92 -16.89 -60.32
N LYS A 18 38.20 -18.17 -60.14
CA LYS A 18 37.74 -19.48 -60.65
C LYS A 18 38.52 -20.52 -59.82
N LEU A 19 37.92 -21.70 -59.63
CA LEU A 19 38.45 -22.92 -59.05
C LEU A 19 39.62 -23.59 -59.83
N ARG A 20 40.52 -24.26 -59.08
CA ARG A 20 41.22 -25.58 -59.31
C ARG A 20 42.19 -25.72 -60.52
N PRO A 21 42.98 -26.84 -60.71
CA PRO A 21 43.43 -27.96 -59.84
C PRO A 21 44.94 -28.43 -60.03
N ASN A 22 45.30 -29.53 -59.32
CA ASN A 22 46.04 -30.75 -59.77
C ASN A 22 47.51 -31.05 -59.36
N ARG A 23 47.62 -32.16 -58.59
CA ARG A 23 48.48 -33.39 -58.70
C ARG A 23 49.99 -33.28 -59.01
N PHE A 24 50.83 -33.98 -58.24
CA PHE A 24 51.57 -35.19 -58.66
C PHE A 24 52.27 -35.91 -57.45
N SER A 25 52.28 -37.25 -57.49
CA SER A 25 52.99 -38.25 -56.64
C SER A 25 54.40 -38.53 -57.25
N PRO A 26 55.35 -39.42 -56.80
CA PRO A 26 55.25 -40.53 -55.82
C PRO A 26 56.50 -40.95 -54.98
N ARG A 27 56.28 -41.95 -54.08
CA ARG A 27 57.13 -43.11 -53.62
C ARG A 27 58.52 -42.90 -52.95
N ASN A 28 58.71 -43.43 -51.73
CA ASN A 28 59.38 -44.74 -51.46
C ASN A 28 59.53 -45.07 -49.95
N CYS A 29 59.62 -46.39 -49.69
CA CYS A 29 59.65 -47.12 -48.42
C CYS A 29 60.88 -46.87 -47.52
N TYR A 30 60.74 -47.14 -46.20
CA TYR A 30 61.78 -47.80 -45.38
C TYR A 30 61.18 -48.60 -44.21
N CYS A 31 61.94 -49.60 -43.79
CA CYS A 31 61.56 -50.83 -43.10
C CYS A 31 61.44 -50.79 -41.57
N THR A 32 60.84 -51.88 -41.08
CA THR A 32 60.63 -52.48 -39.75
C THR A 32 61.73 -52.42 -38.68
N THR A 33 61.33 -52.40 -37.39
CA THR A 33 61.76 -53.29 -36.26
C THR A 33 60.95 -53.00 -34.96
N PRO A 34 60.90 -53.90 -33.94
CA PRO A 34 59.64 -54.27 -33.30
C PRO A 34 59.41 -53.87 -31.82
N SER A 35 58.12 -53.77 -31.48
CA SER A 35 57.41 -54.14 -30.25
C SER A 35 58.14 -54.20 -28.90
N THR A 36 57.76 -53.30 -27.98
CA THR A 36 57.77 -53.55 -26.53
C THR A 36 56.36 -53.32 -25.96
N ASN A 37 55.83 -54.35 -25.30
CA ASN A 37 54.49 -54.39 -24.69
C ASN A 37 54.46 -53.58 -23.38
N LEU A 38 53.55 -52.60 -23.28
CA LEU A 38 53.08 -52.02 -22.02
C LEU A 38 51.54 -52.13 -21.96
N PRO A 39 50.95 -52.60 -20.85
CA PRO A 39 49.50 -52.81 -20.77
C PRO A 39 48.72 -51.48 -20.69
N PRO A 40 47.47 -51.44 -21.20
CA PRO A 40 46.69 -50.20 -21.30
C PRO A 40 46.22 -49.68 -19.94
N ARG A 41 46.30 -48.36 -19.73
CA ARG A 41 45.71 -47.66 -18.58
C ARG A 41 44.17 -47.80 -18.62
N PRO A 42 43.50 -48.03 -17.48
CA PRO A 42 42.05 -48.11 -17.44
C PRO A 42 41.42 -46.72 -17.69
N PRO A 43 40.20 -46.67 -18.26
CA PRO A 43 39.50 -45.42 -18.53
C PRO A 43 39.15 -44.67 -17.23
N PRO A 44 39.05 -43.32 -17.28
CA PRO A 44 38.68 -42.53 -16.10
C PRO A 44 37.28 -42.92 -15.63
N ARG A 45 37.17 -43.27 -14.35
CA ARG A 45 35.87 -43.56 -13.71
C ARG A 45 35.11 -42.25 -13.54
N PHE A 46 34.00 -42.09 -14.26
CA PHE A 46 32.99 -41.09 -13.93
C PHE A 46 32.46 -41.38 -12.51
N PRO A 47 32.38 -40.39 -11.61
CA PRO A 47 31.84 -40.63 -10.28
C PRO A 47 30.38 -41.07 -10.41
N HIS A 48 30.08 -42.27 -9.91
CA HIS A 48 28.71 -42.75 -9.80
C HIS A 48 27.90 -41.76 -8.97
N SER A 49 26.80 -41.26 -9.55
CA SER A 49 25.75 -40.56 -8.82
C SER A 49 25.41 -41.34 -7.55
N SER A 50 25.60 -40.70 -6.39
CA SER A 50 25.31 -41.30 -5.10
C SER A 50 23.84 -41.70 -5.05
N LYS A 51 23.55 -42.98 -4.76
CA LYS A 51 22.18 -43.48 -4.55
C LYS A 51 21.39 -42.61 -3.56
N LYS A 52 22.07 -41.96 -2.60
CA LYS A 52 21.48 -41.00 -1.65
C LYS A 52 21.01 -39.71 -2.33
N GLY A 53 21.76 -39.18 -3.30
CA GLY A 53 21.37 -37.99 -4.06
C GLY A 53 20.16 -38.25 -4.97
N MET A 54 20.09 -39.44 -5.57
CA MET A 54 18.95 -39.86 -6.39
C MET A 54 17.69 -40.07 -5.53
N LEU A 55 17.83 -40.68 -4.34
CA LEU A 55 16.73 -40.86 -3.40
C LEU A 55 16.21 -39.52 -2.87
N PHE A 56 17.11 -38.59 -2.52
CA PHE A 56 16.74 -37.25 -2.06
C PHE A 56 16.03 -36.44 -3.15
N THR A 57 16.53 -36.52 -4.39
CA THR A 57 15.91 -35.87 -5.55
C THR A 57 14.53 -36.46 -5.83
N GLY A 58 14.39 -37.78 -5.82
CA GLY A 58 13.10 -38.47 -5.99
C GLY A 58 12.09 -38.14 -4.89
N ALA A 59 12.51 -38.10 -3.62
CA ALA A 59 11.67 -37.71 -2.51
C ALA A 59 11.21 -36.24 -2.60
N THR A 60 12.10 -35.35 -3.03
CA THR A 60 11.78 -33.92 -3.24
C THR A 60 10.76 -33.74 -4.36
N ILE A 61 10.97 -34.41 -5.51
CA ILE A 61 10.02 -34.38 -6.63
C ILE A 61 8.68 -34.98 -6.20
N GLY A 62 8.69 -36.11 -5.47
CA GLY A 62 7.49 -36.74 -4.95
C GLY A 62 6.70 -35.84 -4.00
N LEU A 63 7.37 -35.12 -3.10
CA LEU A 63 6.75 -34.12 -2.21
C LEU A 63 6.17 -32.93 -2.98
N VAL A 64 6.88 -32.44 -4.01
CA VAL A 64 6.37 -31.34 -4.85
C VAL A 64 5.15 -31.78 -5.65
N ILE A 65 5.16 -32.99 -6.24
CA ILE A 65 4.02 -33.53 -7.00
C ILE A 65 2.83 -33.80 -6.07
N ALA A 66 3.06 -34.46 -4.93
CA ALA A 66 2.00 -34.76 -3.97
C ALA A 66 1.43 -33.48 -3.34
N GLY A 67 2.28 -32.51 -3.00
CA GLY A 67 1.87 -31.20 -2.51
C GLY A 67 1.10 -30.40 -3.57
N GLY A 68 1.54 -30.45 -4.83
CA GLY A 68 0.83 -29.82 -5.95
C GLY A 68 -0.53 -30.46 -6.23
N ALA A 69 -0.62 -31.80 -6.18
CA ALA A 69 -1.87 -32.53 -6.32
C ALA A 69 -2.83 -32.24 -5.16
N TYR A 70 -2.34 -32.20 -3.92
CA TYR A 70 -3.15 -31.83 -2.75
C TYR A 70 -3.61 -30.37 -2.81
N ALA A 71 -2.75 -29.44 -3.23
CA ALA A 71 -3.13 -28.05 -3.44
C ALA A 71 -4.16 -27.87 -4.56
N SER A 72 -4.17 -28.75 -5.56
CA SER A 72 -5.16 -28.71 -6.65
C SER A 72 -6.54 -29.23 -6.28
N THR A 73 -6.69 -29.90 -5.13
CA THR A 73 -7.97 -30.49 -4.68
C THR A 73 -8.60 -29.76 -3.50
N VAL A 74 -7.94 -28.77 -2.91
CA VAL A 74 -8.51 -27.94 -1.84
C VAL A 74 -9.35 -26.79 -2.40
N ASP A 75 -10.33 -26.33 -1.62
CA ASP A 75 -11.12 -25.16 -1.95
C ASP A 75 -10.27 -23.87 -1.95
N GLU A 76 -10.80 -22.84 -2.62
CA GLU A 76 -10.09 -21.58 -2.83
C GLU A 76 -9.79 -20.83 -1.51
N GLU A 77 -10.64 -20.98 -0.48
CA GLU A 77 -10.44 -20.34 0.82
C GLU A 77 -9.31 -21.00 1.62
N THR A 78 -9.25 -22.33 1.62
CA THR A 78 -8.18 -23.09 2.26
C THR A 78 -6.84 -22.77 1.60
N PHE A 79 -6.79 -22.77 0.27
CA PHE A 79 -5.58 -22.41 -0.47
C PHE A 79 -5.14 -20.97 -0.19
N CYS A 80 -6.08 -20.02 -0.18
CA CYS A 80 -5.86 -18.64 0.24
C CYS A 80 -5.23 -18.58 1.65
N GLY A 81 -5.79 -19.31 2.62
CA GLY A 81 -5.29 -19.39 3.99
C GLY A 81 -3.83 -19.85 4.09
N TRP A 82 -3.42 -20.81 3.25
CA TRP A 82 -2.03 -21.24 3.16
C TRP A 82 -1.13 -20.16 2.56
N LEU A 83 -1.56 -19.48 1.49
CA LEU A 83 -0.78 -18.38 0.89
C LEU A 83 -0.52 -17.27 1.91
N PHE A 84 -1.55 -16.83 2.64
CA PHE A 84 -1.38 -15.85 3.72
C PHE A 84 -0.46 -16.37 4.82
N SER A 85 -0.59 -17.63 5.23
CA SER A 85 0.29 -18.24 6.23
C SER A 85 1.75 -18.29 5.78
N GLY A 86 2.00 -18.59 4.50
CA GLY A 86 3.33 -18.60 3.90
C GLY A 86 4.03 -17.24 3.99
N THR A 87 3.29 -16.13 3.95
CA THR A 87 3.87 -14.80 4.12
C THR A 87 4.55 -14.61 5.48
N LYS A 88 4.14 -15.34 6.52
CA LYS A 88 4.79 -15.30 7.85
C LYS A 88 6.23 -15.82 7.81
N LEU A 89 6.55 -16.70 6.86
CA LEU A 89 7.91 -17.22 6.66
C LEU A 89 8.77 -16.25 5.85
N VAL A 90 8.17 -15.54 4.89
CA VAL A 90 8.88 -14.59 4.02
C VAL A 90 9.13 -13.24 4.71
N ASN A 91 8.17 -12.78 5.49
CA ASN A 91 8.15 -11.45 6.06
C ASN A 91 9.36 -11.12 6.99
N PRO A 92 9.91 -12.05 7.80
CA PRO A 92 11.14 -11.83 8.55
C PRO A 92 12.35 -11.42 7.69
N PHE A 93 12.41 -11.83 6.42
CA PHE A 93 13.51 -11.45 5.53
C PHE A 93 13.45 -9.98 5.10
N PHE A 94 12.26 -9.36 5.02
CA PHE A 94 12.13 -7.92 4.79
C PHE A 94 12.73 -7.09 5.91
N ALA A 95 12.87 -7.68 7.10
CA ALA A 95 13.56 -7.06 8.21
C ALA A 95 15.06 -6.89 7.91
N LEU A 96 15.69 -7.76 7.12
CA LEU A 96 17.13 -7.66 6.81
C LEU A 96 17.48 -6.53 5.83
N LEU A 97 16.49 -6.03 5.10
CA LEU A 97 16.67 -4.96 4.11
C LEU A 97 16.55 -3.57 4.76
N ASP A 98 17.15 -2.57 4.11
CA ASP A 98 16.87 -1.17 4.38
C ASP A 98 15.33 -0.92 4.36
N PRO A 99 14.77 -0.15 5.31
CA PRO A 99 13.33 0.04 5.40
C PRO A 99 12.68 0.62 4.14
N GLU A 100 13.35 1.55 3.45
CA GLU A 100 12.80 2.16 2.24
C GLU A 100 12.92 1.20 1.03
N VAL A 101 13.98 0.41 0.95
CA VAL A 101 14.13 -0.66 -0.06
C VAL A 101 13.08 -1.76 0.12
N ALA A 102 12.92 -2.27 1.35
CA ALA A 102 11.89 -3.25 1.69
C ALA A 102 10.49 -2.77 1.32
N HIS A 103 10.20 -1.50 1.66
CA HIS A 103 8.92 -0.87 1.36
C HIS A 103 8.65 -0.80 -0.15
N ARG A 104 9.64 -0.34 -0.93
CA ARG A 104 9.53 -0.28 -2.39
C ARG A 104 9.32 -1.66 -2.99
N LEU A 105 10.05 -2.68 -2.52
CA LEU A 105 9.85 -4.06 -2.98
C LEU A 105 8.44 -4.55 -2.68
N ALA A 106 7.91 -4.28 -1.48
CA ALA A 106 6.55 -4.69 -1.10
C ALA A 106 5.47 -4.02 -1.97
N VAL A 107 5.56 -2.70 -2.20
CA VAL A 107 4.65 -1.98 -3.11
C VAL A 107 4.77 -2.52 -4.53
N SER A 108 5.99 -2.79 -5.00
CA SER A 108 6.22 -3.32 -6.34
C SER A 108 5.71 -4.75 -6.52
N ALA A 109 5.78 -5.58 -5.48
CA ALA A 109 5.19 -6.92 -5.48
C ALA A 109 3.65 -6.84 -5.50
N ALA A 110 3.07 -5.94 -4.70
CA ALA A 110 1.64 -5.68 -4.69
C ALA A 110 1.11 -5.18 -6.05
N ALA A 111 1.82 -4.23 -6.68
CA ALA A 111 1.50 -3.70 -8.00
C ALA A 111 1.54 -4.77 -9.11
N ARG A 112 2.35 -5.82 -8.96
CA ARG A 112 2.46 -6.94 -9.91
C ARG A 112 1.55 -8.13 -9.57
N GLY A 113 0.77 -8.06 -8.49
CA GLY A 113 -0.06 -9.17 -8.04
C GLY A 113 0.73 -10.36 -7.46
N TRP A 114 1.96 -10.12 -6.97
CA TRP A 114 2.79 -11.16 -6.34
C TRP A 114 2.54 -11.31 -4.84
N ILE A 115 1.38 -10.90 -4.39
CA ILE A 115 0.91 -10.97 -3.00
C ILE A 115 -0.36 -11.82 -2.97
N PRO A 116 -0.67 -12.49 -1.84
CA PRO A 116 -1.90 -13.28 -1.75
C PRO A 116 -3.12 -12.38 -1.92
N VAL A 117 -4.21 -12.93 -2.47
CA VAL A 117 -5.50 -12.26 -2.55
C VAL A 117 -6.43 -12.92 -1.55
N GLU A 118 -7.10 -12.12 -0.70
CA GLU A 118 -8.10 -12.59 0.24
C GLU A 118 -9.35 -13.00 -0.52
N LYS A 119 -9.73 -14.27 -0.36
CA LYS A 119 -10.89 -14.89 -1.02
C LYS A 119 -11.99 -15.26 -0.05
N ARG A 120 -11.71 -15.25 1.26
CA ARG A 120 -12.71 -15.49 2.30
C ARG A 120 -13.60 -14.26 2.43
N GLU A 121 -14.89 -14.50 2.63
CA GLU A 121 -15.84 -13.43 2.91
C GLU A 121 -15.56 -12.74 4.25
N ASP A 122 -15.84 -11.44 4.30
CA ASP A 122 -15.78 -10.70 5.56
C ASP A 122 -16.97 -11.08 6.45
N PRO A 123 -16.76 -11.31 7.76
CA PRO A 123 -17.86 -11.52 8.69
C PRO A 123 -18.86 -10.36 8.65
N ILE A 124 -20.16 -10.67 8.54
CA ILE A 124 -21.23 -9.67 8.36
C ILE A 124 -21.22 -8.59 9.45
N VAL A 125 -20.85 -8.97 10.68
CA VAL A 125 -20.76 -8.05 11.84
C VAL A 125 -19.74 -6.92 11.65
N LEU A 126 -18.75 -7.11 10.78
CA LEU A 126 -17.74 -6.09 10.44
C LEU A 126 -18.22 -5.12 9.36
N GLY A 127 -19.25 -5.48 8.60
CA GLY A 127 -19.77 -4.65 7.52
C GLY A 127 -20.46 -3.39 8.05
N LEU A 128 -20.21 -2.26 7.40
CA LEU A 128 -20.81 -0.98 7.76
C LEU A 128 -20.94 -0.05 6.56
N GLU A 129 -21.94 0.82 6.62
CA GLU A 129 -22.11 1.97 5.74
C GLU A 129 -21.51 3.24 6.35
N VAL A 130 -20.68 3.92 5.57
CA VAL A 130 -20.15 5.25 5.88
C VAL A 130 -20.17 6.07 4.60
N TRP A 131 -20.67 7.31 4.69
CA TRP A 131 -20.75 8.24 3.56
C TRP A 131 -21.52 7.70 2.33
N GLY A 132 -22.62 6.98 2.57
CA GLY A 132 -23.43 6.39 1.50
C GLY A 132 -22.74 5.23 0.76
N ARG A 133 -21.68 4.66 1.34
CA ARG A 133 -20.91 3.56 0.76
C ARG A 133 -20.79 2.41 1.76
N ARG A 134 -20.94 1.19 1.27
CA ARG A 134 -20.73 -0.01 2.09
C ARG A 134 -19.26 -0.43 2.10
N PHE A 135 -18.70 -0.44 3.29
CA PHE A 135 -17.42 -1.05 3.63
C PHE A 135 -17.67 -2.50 4.05
N SER A 136 -16.94 -3.46 3.47
CA SER A 136 -17.07 -4.87 3.83
C SER A 136 -16.51 -5.16 5.23
N ASN A 137 -15.50 -4.39 5.66
CA ASN A 137 -14.93 -4.40 7.00
C ASN A 137 -14.36 -3.00 7.32
N PRO A 138 -14.11 -2.65 8.61
CA PRO A 138 -13.69 -1.31 9.00
C PRO A 138 -12.17 -1.09 8.88
N LEU A 139 -11.42 -2.08 8.41
CA LEU A 139 -9.96 -2.09 8.46
C LEU A 139 -9.38 -1.58 7.14
N GLY A 140 -8.60 -0.50 7.21
CA GLY A 140 -7.97 0.10 6.04
C GLY A 140 -6.46 0.25 6.16
N LEU A 141 -5.82 0.53 5.03
CA LEU A 141 -4.41 0.89 4.94
C LEU A 141 -4.25 2.41 4.96
N ALA A 142 -3.42 2.93 5.88
CA ALA A 142 -3.17 4.37 5.98
C ALA A 142 -2.34 4.93 4.81
N ALA A 143 -2.54 6.24 4.56
CA ALA A 143 -1.65 7.01 3.70
C ALA A 143 -0.18 6.90 4.11
N GLY A 144 0.67 7.04 3.10
CA GLY A 144 2.11 6.95 3.18
C GLY A 144 2.64 5.58 2.77
N PHE A 145 1.80 4.54 2.76
CA PHE A 145 2.19 3.22 2.29
C PHE A 145 2.29 3.21 0.75
N ASP A 146 1.18 3.41 0.05
CA ASP A 146 1.18 3.60 -1.41
C ASP A 146 1.08 5.09 -1.77
N LYS A 147 2.22 5.78 -1.77
CA LYS A 147 2.26 7.24 -1.96
C LYS A 147 1.86 7.67 -3.37
N ASN A 148 2.05 6.79 -4.35
CA ASN A 148 1.98 7.13 -5.77
C ASN A 148 0.86 6.39 -6.50
N ALA A 149 -0.04 5.70 -5.78
CA ALA A 149 -1.08 4.85 -6.34
C ALA A 149 -0.54 3.76 -7.27
N GLU A 150 0.56 3.12 -6.88
CA GLU A 150 1.21 2.05 -7.65
C GLU A 150 0.49 0.71 -7.51
N ALA A 151 -0.15 0.45 -6.37
CA ALA A 151 -0.55 -0.90 -5.97
C ALA A 151 -1.97 -0.99 -5.37
N VAL A 152 -2.85 -0.04 -5.65
CA VAL A 152 -4.21 0.04 -5.06
C VAL A 152 -4.97 -1.28 -5.14
N GLU A 153 -5.05 -1.89 -6.32
CA GLU A 153 -5.78 -3.16 -6.52
C GLU A 153 -5.18 -4.31 -5.71
N GLY A 154 -3.85 -4.46 -5.74
CA GLY A 154 -3.17 -5.50 -4.97
C GLY A 154 -3.38 -5.31 -3.46
N LEU A 155 -3.32 -4.05 -2.99
CA LEU A 155 -3.51 -3.73 -1.57
C LEU A 155 -4.95 -3.95 -1.12
N LEU A 156 -5.96 -3.57 -1.91
CA LEU A 156 -7.36 -3.92 -1.65
C LEU A 156 -7.55 -5.44 -1.66
N GLY A 157 -6.89 -6.13 -2.60
CA GLY A 157 -6.88 -7.58 -2.70
C GLY A 157 -6.35 -8.31 -1.47
N LEU A 158 -5.59 -7.66 -0.57
CA LEU A 158 -5.18 -8.26 0.71
C LEU A 158 -6.33 -8.42 1.72
N GLY A 159 -7.52 -7.89 1.42
CA GLY A 159 -8.70 -7.96 2.28
C GLY A 159 -8.91 -6.74 3.18
N PHE A 160 -8.24 -5.61 2.91
CA PHE A 160 -8.58 -4.32 3.51
C PHE A 160 -9.93 -3.83 2.96
N GLY A 161 -10.80 -3.32 3.84
CA GLY A 161 -12.05 -2.68 3.41
C GLY A 161 -11.82 -1.38 2.63
N PHE A 162 -10.69 -0.70 2.90
CA PHE A 162 -10.29 0.51 2.17
C PHE A 162 -8.77 0.74 2.15
N VAL A 163 -8.28 1.48 1.16
CA VAL A 163 -6.87 1.87 1.03
C VAL A 163 -6.79 3.37 0.82
N GLU A 164 -5.88 4.03 1.55
CA GLU A 164 -5.59 5.45 1.36
C GLU A 164 -4.22 5.65 0.70
N VAL A 165 -4.19 6.22 -0.51
CA VAL A 165 -2.95 6.58 -1.22
C VAL A 165 -2.46 7.97 -0.82
N GLY A 166 -1.21 8.31 -1.19
CA GLY A 166 -0.62 9.62 -0.93
C GLY A 166 0.18 9.70 0.38
N SER A 167 0.47 10.87 0.95
CA SER A 167 0.03 12.19 0.51
C SER A 167 0.64 12.59 -0.84
N VAL A 168 -0.22 12.93 -1.79
CA VAL A 168 0.16 13.39 -3.13
C VAL A 168 0.35 14.89 -3.10
N THR A 169 1.44 15.37 -3.68
CA THR A 169 1.70 16.81 -3.88
C THR A 169 1.46 17.20 -5.33
N PRO A 170 1.12 18.47 -5.63
CA PRO A 170 0.96 18.92 -7.01
C PRO A 170 2.17 18.64 -7.89
N ILE A 171 3.33 19.13 -7.48
CA ILE A 171 4.60 18.98 -8.20
C ILE A 171 5.35 17.77 -7.61
N PRO A 172 6.08 16.99 -8.42
CA PRO A 172 6.96 15.95 -7.91
C PRO A 172 7.99 16.50 -6.92
N GLN A 173 8.29 15.75 -5.87
CA GLN A 173 9.37 16.07 -4.95
C GLN A 173 9.98 14.81 -4.34
N GLU A 174 11.30 14.80 -4.18
CA GLU A 174 12.02 13.63 -3.65
C GLU A 174 11.77 13.37 -2.17
N GLY A 175 11.35 14.40 -1.42
CA GLY A 175 11.26 14.42 0.04
C GLY A 175 12.56 14.85 0.72
N ASN A 176 12.72 14.53 2.00
CA ASN A 176 13.95 14.85 2.74
C ASN A 176 15.07 13.83 2.45
N PRO A 177 16.36 14.17 2.69
CA PRO A 177 17.50 13.29 2.44
C PRO A 177 17.43 11.94 3.18
N ARG A 178 18.01 10.89 2.59
CA ARG A 178 18.13 9.55 3.18
C ARG A 178 19.38 9.44 4.08
N PRO A 179 19.40 8.55 5.09
CA PRO A 179 18.30 7.69 5.55
C PRO A 179 17.21 8.51 6.29
N ARG A 180 15.95 8.08 6.13
CA ARG A 180 14.78 8.83 6.61
C ARG A 180 13.65 7.97 7.18
N ILE A 181 13.87 6.66 7.29
CA ILE A 181 12.95 5.70 7.90
C ILE A 181 13.80 4.81 8.81
N PHE A 182 13.42 4.73 10.09
CA PHE A 182 14.15 4.03 11.12
C PHE A 182 13.22 3.05 11.82
N ARG A 183 13.61 1.77 11.88
CA ARG A 183 12.81 0.69 12.50
C ARG A 183 13.24 0.48 13.95
N LEU A 184 12.32 0.64 14.89
CA LEU A 184 12.47 0.30 16.30
C LEU A 184 11.74 -1.02 16.56
N ARG A 185 12.36 -2.13 16.13
CA ARG A 185 11.68 -3.44 16.04
C ARG A 185 11.14 -3.94 17.38
N GLU A 186 11.97 -3.87 18.41
CA GLU A 186 11.62 -4.29 19.77
C GLU A 186 10.42 -3.51 20.33
N ASN A 187 10.24 -2.28 19.84
CA ASN A 187 9.15 -1.40 20.27
C ASN A 187 7.94 -1.47 19.32
N GLY A 188 7.99 -2.24 18.24
CA GLY A 188 6.95 -2.26 17.21
C GLY A 188 6.70 -0.87 16.60
N ALA A 189 7.76 -0.08 16.39
CA ALA A 189 7.67 1.34 16.07
C ALA A 189 8.53 1.76 14.86
N ILE A 190 8.13 2.83 14.18
CA ILE A 190 8.91 3.44 13.10
C ILE A 190 9.02 4.94 13.36
N ILE A 191 10.22 5.50 13.25
CA ILE A 191 10.46 6.94 13.12
C ILE A 191 10.69 7.24 11.64
N ASN A 192 10.01 8.26 11.10
CA ASN A 192 10.26 8.70 9.73
C ASN A 192 10.29 10.21 9.58
N ARG A 193 11.12 10.68 8.65
CA ARG A 193 11.24 12.07 8.22
C ARG A 193 11.09 12.25 6.71
N CYS A 194 10.19 11.50 6.08
CA CYS A 194 10.09 11.43 4.62
C CYS A 194 9.86 12.79 3.92
N GLY A 195 9.03 13.67 4.48
CA GLY A 195 8.75 15.00 3.91
C GLY A 195 7.98 14.96 2.57
N PHE A 196 6.88 14.19 2.51
CA PHE A 196 6.03 14.03 1.31
C PHE A 196 6.79 13.76 0.01
N ASN A 197 7.66 12.74 -0.02
CA ASN A 197 8.18 12.25 -1.28
C ASN A 197 7.03 11.74 -2.16
N SER A 198 6.88 12.32 -3.35
CA SER A 198 5.75 12.09 -4.26
C SER A 198 6.20 12.28 -5.70
N GLU A 199 5.68 11.46 -6.61
CA GLU A 199 5.90 11.62 -8.06
C GLU A 199 5.01 12.69 -8.70
N GLY A 200 4.25 13.44 -7.89
CA GLY A 200 3.41 14.54 -8.34
C GLY A 200 2.03 14.10 -8.81
N ILE A 201 1.12 15.07 -8.87
CA ILE A 201 -0.31 14.82 -9.10
C ILE A 201 -0.60 14.23 -10.48
N VAL A 202 0.18 14.62 -11.50
CA VAL A 202 0.00 14.16 -12.88
C VAL A 202 0.29 12.66 -12.99
N ALA A 203 1.38 12.19 -12.38
CA ALA A 203 1.75 10.78 -12.39
C ALA A 203 0.72 9.92 -11.66
N VAL A 204 0.26 10.39 -10.49
CA VAL A 204 -0.77 9.71 -9.70
C VAL A 204 -2.11 9.68 -10.44
N ALA A 205 -2.54 10.81 -11.03
CA ALA A 205 -3.76 10.88 -11.82
C ALA A 205 -3.76 9.89 -12.98
N LYS A 206 -2.63 9.76 -13.69
CA LYS A 206 -2.48 8.79 -14.78
C LYS A 206 -2.66 7.35 -14.29
N ARG A 207 -2.06 6.98 -13.15
CA ARG A 207 -2.19 5.63 -12.58
C ARG A 207 -3.61 5.35 -12.10
N LEU A 208 -4.19 6.29 -11.36
CA LEU A 208 -5.57 6.18 -10.88
C LEU A 208 -6.56 6.10 -12.04
N GLY A 209 -6.39 6.89 -13.10
CA GLY A 209 -7.22 6.80 -14.30
C GLY A 209 -7.16 5.43 -14.98
N ALA A 210 -5.96 4.85 -15.11
CA ALA A 210 -5.80 3.51 -15.68
C ALA A 210 -6.46 2.42 -14.81
N GLN A 211 -6.27 2.46 -13.50
CA GLN A 211 -6.88 1.52 -12.55
C GLN A 211 -8.39 1.70 -12.47
N HIS A 212 -8.89 2.94 -12.47
CA HIS A 212 -10.31 3.26 -12.44
C HIS A 212 -11.05 2.71 -13.67
N GLY A 213 -10.44 2.84 -14.85
CA GLY A 213 -10.95 2.22 -16.07
C GLY A 213 -11.04 0.71 -15.94
N LYS A 214 -9.94 0.05 -15.53
CA LYS A 214 -9.89 -1.41 -15.38
C LYS A 214 -10.96 -1.93 -14.40
N ARG A 215 -11.04 -1.37 -13.19
CA ARG A 215 -11.99 -1.81 -12.16
C ARG A 215 -13.45 -1.66 -12.61
N LYS A 216 -13.77 -0.58 -13.34
CA LYS A 216 -15.12 -0.36 -13.87
C LYS A 216 -15.54 -1.43 -14.87
N LEU A 217 -14.63 -1.85 -15.77
CA LEU A 217 -14.91 -2.92 -16.72
C LEU A 217 -15.19 -4.25 -15.99
N GLU A 218 -14.37 -4.63 -15.02
CA GLU A 218 -14.52 -5.89 -14.28
C GLU A 218 -15.87 -5.98 -13.52
N THR A 219 -16.35 -4.85 -12.99
CA THR A 219 -17.63 -4.77 -12.25
C THR A 219 -18.86 -4.86 -13.17
N SER A 220 -18.76 -4.29 -14.38
CA SER A 220 -19.84 -4.33 -15.38
C SER A 220 -20.10 -5.74 -15.96
N SER A 221 -19.11 -6.64 -15.87
CA SER A 221 -19.25 -8.05 -16.26
C SER A 221 -19.90 -8.96 -15.21
N THR A 222 -20.14 -8.48 -13.98
CA THR A 222 -20.48 -9.35 -12.83
C THR A 222 -21.72 -8.95 -12.02
N SER A 223 -22.42 -7.85 -12.35
CA SER A 223 -23.56 -7.37 -11.55
C SER A 223 -24.87 -7.21 -12.33
N SER A 224 -25.93 -7.86 -11.82
CA SER A 224 -27.34 -7.54 -12.10
C SER A 224 -27.72 -6.22 -11.40
N PRO A 225 -28.69 -5.44 -11.91
CA PRO A 225 -29.06 -4.15 -11.32
C PRO A 225 -29.80 -4.37 -9.99
N ALA A 226 -29.11 -4.18 -8.86
CA ALA A 226 -29.75 -4.14 -7.56
C ALA A 226 -30.44 -2.78 -7.34
N ARG A 227 -31.66 -2.83 -6.79
CA ARG A 227 -32.56 -1.68 -6.55
C ARG A 227 -32.32 -0.97 -5.21
N ASP A 228 -31.19 -1.20 -4.55
CA ASP A 228 -30.90 -0.61 -3.23
C ASP A 228 -30.08 0.68 -3.36
N GLU A 229 -30.47 1.71 -2.61
CA GLU A 229 -29.85 3.05 -2.60
C GLU A 229 -28.38 3.05 -2.13
N ILE A 230 -27.90 1.96 -1.50
CA ILE A 230 -26.57 1.84 -0.91
C ILE A 230 -25.58 1.19 -1.89
N LYS A 231 -24.52 1.92 -2.24
CA LYS A 231 -23.49 1.46 -3.18
C LYS A 231 -22.53 0.47 -2.52
N GLN A 232 -22.35 -0.69 -3.15
CA GLN A 232 -21.34 -1.68 -2.75
C GLN A 232 -19.95 -1.23 -3.23
N GLY A 233 -19.00 -1.11 -2.31
CA GLY A 233 -17.62 -0.77 -2.65
C GLY A 233 -17.41 0.67 -3.14
N GLY A 234 -16.33 0.88 -3.88
CA GLY A 234 -15.90 2.19 -4.37
C GLY A 234 -16.41 2.52 -5.77
N LYS A 235 -16.15 3.76 -6.24
CA LYS A 235 -16.56 4.33 -7.54
C LYS A 235 -16.20 3.47 -8.76
N ALA A 236 -15.19 2.63 -8.61
CA ALA A 236 -14.67 1.82 -9.70
C ALA A 236 -14.85 0.32 -9.50
N GLY A 237 -15.32 -0.17 -8.34
CA GLY A 237 -15.43 -1.61 -8.09
C GLY A 237 -15.20 -1.98 -6.62
N PRO A 238 -14.79 -3.23 -6.31
CA PRO A 238 -14.64 -3.67 -4.93
C PRO A 238 -13.57 -2.86 -4.20
N GLY A 239 -13.82 -2.58 -2.92
CA GLY A 239 -12.93 -1.80 -2.05
C GLY A 239 -13.00 -0.29 -2.25
N ILE A 240 -12.71 0.46 -1.19
CA ILE A 240 -12.85 1.91 -1.14
C ILE A 240 -11.48 2.59 -1.20
N LEU A 241 -11.34 3.62 -2.04
CA LEU A 241 -10.10 4.36 -2.26
C LEU A 241 -10.15 5.77 -1.65
N GLY A 242 -9.33 6.00 -0.64
CA GLY A 242 -9.01 7.33 -0.15
C GLY A 242 -7.85 7.96 -0.93
N VAL A 243 -7.95 9.24 -1.27
CA VAL A 243 -6.84 10.01 -1.84
C VAL A 243 -6.40 11.09 -0.86
N ASN A 244 -5.20 10.92 -0.32
CA ASN A 244 -4.61 11.87 0.61
C ASN A 244 -3.82 12.95 -0.13
N LEU A 245 -4.17 14.20 0.11
CA LEU A 245 -3.57 15.39 -0.51
C LEU A 245 -2.61 16.05 0.47
N GLY A 246 -1.49 16.56 -0.04
CA GLY A 246 -0.51 17.33 0.71
C GLY A 246 0.03 18.50 -0.10
N LYS A 247 0.63 19.47 0.60
CA LYS A 247 1.32 20.60 -0.04
C LYS A 247 2.76 20.26 -0.42
N ASN A 248 3.27 20.87 -1.48
CA ASN A 248 4.69 20.89 -1.77
C ASN A 248 5.47 21.66 -0.68
N LYS A 249 6.72 21.24 -0.44
CA LYS A 249 7.57 21.82 0.62
C LYS A 249 7.77 23.33 0.44
N THR A 250 7.96 23.76 -0.80
CA THR A 250 8.28 25.15 -1.20
C THR A 250 7.05 26.03 -1.43
N THR A 251 5.83 25.48 -1.43
CA THR A 251 4.62 26.28 -1.63
C THR A 251 4.34 27.17 -0.42
N GLU A 252 4.14 28.45 -0.70
CA GLU A 252 3.69 29.47 0.26
C GLU A 252 2.18 29.40 0.49
N ASP A 253 1.36 29.49 -0.57
CA ASP A 253 -0.10 29.29 -0.47
C ASP A 253 -0.44 27.79 -0.42
N ALA A 254 -0.39 27.22 0.78
CA ALA A 254 -0.74 25.83 1.00
C ALA A 254 -2.11 25.45 0.43
N ALA A 255 -3.09 26.36 0.45
CA ALA A 255 -4.45 26.06 0.00
C ALA A 255 -4.51 25.79 -1.52
N ALA A 256 -3.71 26.50 -2.31
CA ALA A 256 -3.64 26.30 -3.76
C ALA A 256 -3.26 24.86 -4.12
N ASP A 257 -2.33 24.26 -3.38
CA ASP A 257 -1.90 22.87 -3.61
C ASP A 257 -3.04 21.87 -3.35
N TYR A 258 -3.81 22.06 -2.28
CA TYR A 258 -4.95 21.20 -1.99
C TYR A 258 -6.07 21.36 -3.02
N VAL A 259 -6.35 22.60 -3.45
CA VAL A 259 -7.33 22.90 -4.50
C VAL A 259 -6.95 22.20 -5.81
N GLN A 260 -5.68 22.29 -6.23
CA GLN A 260 -5.18 21.55 -7.40
C GLN A 260 -5.31 20.03 -7.21
N GLY A 261 -5.03 19.56 -6.00
CA GLY A 261 -5.31 18.21 -5.50
C GLY A 261 -6.74 17.75 -5.82
N VAL A 262 -7.71 18.55 -5.38
CA VAL A 262 -9.14 18.32 -5.60
C VAL A 262 -9.47 18.29 -7.09
N HIS A 263 -9.11 19.32 -7.85
CA HIS A 263 -9.50 19.42 -9.27
C HIS A 263 -8.99 18.23 -10.10
N THR A 264 -7.83 17.69 -9.74
CA THR A 264 -7.20 16.63 -10.54
C THR A 264 -7.62 15.22 -10.10
N LEU A 265 -7.68 14.96 -8.78
CA LEU A 265 -7.78 13.59 -8.26
C LEU A 265 -9.15 13.20 -7.71
N SER A 266 -10.03 14.16 -7.43
CA SER A 266 -11.33 13.92 -6.78
C SER A 266 -12.25 12.97 -7.56
N GLN A 267 -12.17 12.97 -8.89
CA GLN A 267 -12.93 12.07 -9.75
C GLN A 267 -12.61 10.57 -9.52
N PHE A 268 -11.41 10.25 -9.03
CA PHE A 268 -10.96 8.88 -8.77
C PHE A 268 -11.18 8.45 -7.31
N ALA A 269 -11.43 9.41 -6.42
CA ALA A 269 -11.46 9.18 -4.98
C ALA A 269 -12.87 8.81 -4.51
N ASP A 270 -12.97 7.81 -3.63
CA ASP A 270 -14.17 7.53 -2.85
C ASP A 270 -14.29 8.49 -1.67
N TYR A 271 -13.16 8.94 -1.12
CA TYR A 271 -13.06 10.06 -0.18
C TYR A 271 -11.71 10.78 -0.34
N LEU A 272 -11.68 12.07 -0.03
CA LEU A 272 -10.50 12.92 -0.07
C LEU A 272 -9.99 13.20 1.34
N VAL A 273 -8.68 13.37 1.50
CA VAL A 273 -8.09 13.75 2.78
C VAL A 273 -7.19 14.97 2.64
N VAL A 274 -7.47 16.02 3.41
CA VAL A 274 -6.57 17.16 3.60
C VAL A 274 -5.58 16.81 4.72
N ASN A 275 -4.33 16.52 4.38
CA ASN A 275 -3.30 16.21 5.37
C ASN A 275 -2.54 17.46 5.81
N ILE A 276 -2.80 17.90 7.04
CA ILE A 276 -2.18 19.06 7.67
C ILE A 276 -1.32 18.69 8.90
N SER A 277 -0.96 17.42 9.04
CA SER A 277 -0.46 16.86 10.30
C SER A 277 0.93 16.23 10.23
N SER A 278 1.55 16.19 9.05
CA SER A 278 2.93 15.71 8.89
C SER A 278 3.91 16.59 9.70
N PRO A 279 4.74 16.00 10.59
CA PRO A 279 5.82 16.74 11.26
C PRO A 279 7.00 17.03 10.33
N ASN A 280 7.01 16.45 9.12
CA ASN A 280 8.17 16.39 8.24
C ASN A 280 8.16 17.47 7.14
N THR A 281 7.09 18.27 7.10
CA THR A 281 6.91 19.40 6.18
C THR A 281 6.84 20.67 7.03
N PRO A 282 7.85 21.56 6.98
CA PRO A 282 7.90 22.76 7.81
C PRO A 282 6.62 23.61 7.72
N GLY A 283 6.17 24.13 8.86
CA GLY A 283 4.98 24.97 8.95
C GLY A 283 3.63 24.26 8.77
N LEU A 284 3.60 23.01 8.28
CA LEU A 284 2.34 22.34 7.92
C LEU A 284 1.37 22.22 9.10
N ARG A 285 1.87 21.84 10.28
CA ARG A 285 1.04 21.66 11.49
C ARG A 285 0.40 22.95 11.99
N GLN A 286 0.89 24.13 11.58
CA GLN A 286 0.28 25.42 11.92
C GLN A 286 -1.08 25.60 11.23
N LEU A 287 -1.35 24.86 10.15
CA LEU A 287 -2.65 24.86 9.48
C LEU A 287 -3.78 24.25 10.33
N GLN A 288 -3.46 23.61 11.46
CA GLN A 288 -4.44 23.08 12.40
C GLN A 288 -5.03 24.15 13.33
N GLY A 289 -4.44 25.37 13.36
CA GLY A 289 -5.00 26.49 14.11
C GLY A 289 -6.38 26.88 13.58
N ARG A 290 -7.29 27.31 14.47
CA ARG A 290 -8.71 27.52 14.18
C ARG A 290 -8.99 28.30 12.90
N LYS A 291 -8.31 29.45 12.72
CA LYS A 291 -8.50 30.32 11.55
C LYS A 291 -7.97 29.65 10.29
N GLN A 292 -6.74 29.15 10.33
CA GLN A 292 -6.06 28.54 9.20
C GLN A 292 -6.81 27.31 8.70
N LEU A 293 -7.27 26.45 9.62
CA LEU A 293 -8.07 25.28 9.29
C LEU A 293 -9.40 25.67 8.64
N LYS A 294 -10.10 26.64 9.22
CA LYS A 294 -11.38 27.13 8.69
C LYS A 294 -11.22 27.67 7.27
N ASP A 295 -10.22 28.51 7.05
CA ASP A 295 -9.97 29.14 5.74
C ASP A 295 -9.56 28.09 4.70
N LEU A 296 -8.69 27.14 5.08
CA LEU A 296 -8.27 26.04 4.21
C LEU A 296 -9.45 25.14 3.83
N VAL A 297 -10.20 24.63 4.80
CA VAL A 297 -11.33 23.71 4.55
C VAL A 297 -12.37 24.38 3.67
N LYS A 298 -12.69 25.67 3.89
CA LYS A 298 -13.62 26.41 3.03
C LYS A 298 -13.16 26.46 1.57
N LYS A 299 -11.88 26.77 1.32
CA LYS A 299 -11.33 26.81 -0.04
C LYS A 299 -11.38 25.44 -0.70
N VAL A 300 -11.02 24.38 0.03
CA VAL A 300 -10.99 23.00 -0.49
C VAL A 300 -12.40 22.48 -0.74
N GLN A 301 -13.37 22.77 0.13
CA GLN A 301 -14.78 22.44 -0.09
C GLN A 301 -15.33 23.21 -1.29
N ALA A 302 -15.06 24.51 -1.42
CA ALA A 302 -15.49 25.28 -2.59
C ALA A 302 -14.95 24.68 -3.90
N ALA A 303 -13.66 24.36 -3.95
CA ALA A 303 -13.02 23.68 -5.08
C ALA A 303 -13.60 22.29 -5.38
N ARG A 304 -14.09 21.58 -4.36
CA ARG A 304 -14.78 20.29 -4.53
C ARG A 304 -16.18 20.51 -5.07
N ASP A 305 -16.91 21.47 -4.51
CA ASP A 305 -18.32 21.65 -4.75
C ASP A 305 -18.58 22.38 -6.10
N GLU A 306 -17.58 23.09 -6.65
CA GLU A 306 -17.65 23.67 -8.01
C GLU A 306 -17.47 22.65 -9.15
N MET A 307 -16.96 21.45 -8.84
CA MET A 307 -16.78 20.38 -9.82
C MET A 307 -18.15 19.79 -10.22
N GLN A 308 -18.23 19.28 -11.45
CA GLN A 308 -19.45 18.64 -11.94
C GLN A 308 -19.54 17.20 -11.42
N TRP A 309 -20.48 16.97 -10.51
CA TRP A 309 -20.77 15.66 -9.97
C TRP A 309 -21.97 15.03 -10.66
N GLY A 310 -21.86 13.76 -11.05
CA GLY A 310 -23.02 12.96 -11.42
C GLY A 310 -23.88 12.62 -10.20
N GLU A 311 -24.75 11.62 -10.34
CA GLU A 311 -25.66 11.17 -9.25
C GLU A 311 -24.94 10.77 -7.95
N GLU A 312 -23.63 10.48 -8.01
CA GLU A 312 -22.85 10.13 -6.83
C GLU A 312 -22.52 11.31 -5.91
N GLY A 313 -22.65 12.55 -6.39
CA GLY A 313 -22.23 13.74 -5.66
C GLY A 313 -20.71 13.86 -5.44
N PRO A 314 -20.28 14.88 -4.69
CA PRO A 314 -18.88 15.08 -4.33
C PRO A 314 -18.36 13.96 -3.42
N PRO A 315 -17.06 13.58 -3.52
CA PRO A 315 -16.47 12.69 -2.53
C PRO A 315 -16.43 13.35 -1.14
N PRO A 316 -16.67 12.59 -0.04
CA PRO A 316 -16.46 13.06 1.32
C PRO A 316 -15.06 13.65 1.50
N LEU A 317 -14.96 14.77 2.23
CA LEU A 317 -13.71 15.46 2.53
C LEU A 317 -13.37 15.29 4.01
N LEU A 318 -12.25 14.64 4.25
CA LEU A 318 -11.71 14.39 5.58
C LEU A 318 -10.52 15.30 5.87
N VAL A 319 -10.25 15.51 7.16
CA VAL A 319 -9.02 16.18 7.63
C VAL A 319 -8.23 15.23 8.52
N LYS A 320 -6.93 15.07 8.25
CA LYS A 320 -6.02 14.26 9.07
C LYS A 320 -5.22 15.13 10.02
N ILE A 321 -5.41 14.94 11.32
CA ILE A 321 -4.82 15.77 12.39
C ILE A 321 -3.64 15.07 13.09
N ALA A 322 -2.80 15.87 13.74
CA ALA A 322 -1.67 15.39 14.54
C ALA A 322 -2.15 14.97 15.93
N PRO A 323 -1.42 14.06 16.61
CA PRO A 323 -1.71 13.72 18.00
C PRO A 323 -1.13 14.74 19.00
N ASP A 324 -0.19 15.57 18.55
CA ASP A 324 0.53 16.54 19.39
C ASP A 324 -0.23 17.87 19.44
N LEU A 325 -1.40 17.85 20.08
CA LEU A 325 -2.32 18.98 20.16
C LEU A 325 -2.72 19.26 21.62
N SER A 326 -2.91 20.53 21.96
CA SER A 326 -3.49 20.90 23.25
C SER A 326 -5.00 20.64 23.26
N LYS A 327 -5.60 20.63 24.46
CA LYS A 327 -7.06 20.52 24.59
C LYS A 327 -7.80 21.64 23.82
N GLN A 328 -7.28 22.87 23.87
CA GLN A 328 -7.87 24.00 23.15
C GLN A 328 -7.80 23.81 21.63
N ASP A 329 -6.70 23.25 21.11
CA ASP A 329 -6.57 22.95 19.69
C ASP A 329 -7.63 21.91 19.26
N LEU A 330 -7.87 20.87 20.07
CA LEU A 330 -8.90 19.87 19.78
C LEU A 330 -10.31 20.48 19.77
N GLU A 331 -10.63 21.33 20.75
CA GLU A 331 -11.91 22.05 20.81
C GLU A 331 -12.11 22.94 19.57
N ASP A 332 -11.07 23.65 19.16
CA ASP A 332 -11.10 24.51 17.97
C ASP A 332 -11.27 23.72 16.68
N ILE A 333 -10.54 22.61 16.52
CA ILE A 333 -10.65 21.71 15.37
C ILE A 333 -12.05 21.11 15.31
N ALA A 334 -12.59 20.61 16.43
CA ALA A 334 -13.93 20.05 16.49
C ALA A 334 -15.00 21.09 16.13
N ALA A 335 -14.88 22.31 16.67
CA ALA A 335 -15.80 23.41 16.37
C ALA A 335 -15.77 23.77 14.88
N VAL A 336 -14.60 23.84 14.25
CA VAL A 336 -14.47 24.09 12.80
C VAL A 336 -15.05 22.94 11.99
N ALA A 337 -14.73 21.69 12.34
CA ALA A 337 -15.20 20.51 11.64
C ALA A 337 -16.73 20.42 11.65
N ILE A 338 -17.37 20.66 12.80
CA ILE A 338 -18.84 20.73 12.92
C ILE A 338 -19.41 21.89 12.11
N ALA A 339 -18.85 23.10 12.27
CA ALA A 339 -19.39 24.30 11.64
C ALA A 339 -19.34 24.25 10.10
N LEU A 340 -18.29 23.62 9.55
CA LEU A 340 -18.11 23.47 8.11
C LEU A 340 -18.61 22.12 7.57
N ARG A 341 -19.22 21.28 8.43
CA ARG A 341 -19.70 19.94 8.06
C ARG A 341 -18.63 19.12 7.34
N VAL A 342 -17.43 19.08 7.92
CA VAL A 342 -16.36 18.18 7.45
C VAL A 342 -16.86 16.74 7.57
N ASP A 343 -16.73 15.95 6.51
CA ASP A 343 -17.37 14.65 6.39
C ASP A 343 -16.73 13.57 7.29
N GLY A 344 -15.47 13.78 7.70
CA GLY A 344 -14.81 12.91 8.66
C GLY A 344 -13.44 13.43 9.13
N LEU A 345 -12.89 12.81 10.17
CA LEU A 345 -11.55 13.14 10.66
C LEU A 345 -10.69 11.87 10.79
N ILE A 346 -9.40 11.99 10.50
CA ILE A 346 -8.43 10.90 10.71
C ILE A 346 -7.54 11.23 11.90
N ILE A 347 -7.60 10.36 12.92
CA ILE A 347 -6.97 10.55 14.22
C ILE A 347 -6.08 9.35 14.53
N SER A 348 -4.77 9.42 14.33
CA SER A 348 -3.97 10.60 14.00
C SER A 348 -2.82 10.28 13.05
N ASN A 349 -2.07 11.32 12.72
CA ASN A 349 -0.73 11.19 12.16
C ASN A 349 0.28 10.75 13.24
N THR A 350 1.55 10.70 12.87
CA THR A 350 2.70 10.39 13.73
C THR A 350 2.92 11.44 14.83
N THR A 351 3.52 11.05 15.96
CA THR A 351 3.86 11.95 17.08
C THR A 351 5.33 12.39 17.04
N ILE A 352 5.63 13.61 17.48
CA ILE A 352 7.01 14.04 17.74
C ILE A 352 7.50 13.66 19.14
N GLN A 353 6.61 13.18 20.01
CA GLN A 353 6.96 12.74 21.35
C GLN A 353 7.82 11.46 21.30
N ARG A 354 8.59 11.24 22.36
CA ARG A 354 9.44 10.07 22.56
C ARG A 354 9.14 9.49 23.95
N PRO A 355 8.06 8.70 24.10
CA PRO A 355 7.70 8.12 25.39
C PRO A 355 8.81 7.21 25.92
N GLU A 356 8.79 6.94 27.24
CA GLU A 356 9.82 6.12 27.91
C GLU A 356 10.00 4.74 27.27
N THR A 357 8.92 4.18 26.71
CA THR A 357 8.95 2.89 26.00
C THR A 357 9.87 2.88 24.79
N VAL A 358 10.25 4.04 24.23
CA VAL A 358 11.20 4.15 23.12
C VAL A 358 12.44 4.98 23.45
N SER A 359 12.44 5.77 24.52
CA SER A 359 13.50 6.75 24.79
C SER A 359 14.91 6.14 24.91
N LYS A 360 14.99 4.87 25.34
CA LYS A 360 16.24 4.11 25.45
C LYS A 360 16.72 3.47 24.14
N ASN A 361 15.90 3.50 23.09
CA ASN A 361 16.28 2.92 21.81
C ASN A 361 17.36 3.78 21.13
N PRO A 362 18.45 3.20 20.58
CA PRO A 362 19.54 3.96 19.96
C PRO A 362 19.12 4.93 18.85
N VAL A 363 18.02 4.65 18.14
CA VAL A 363 17.52 5.51 17.06
C VAL A 363 16.40 6.46 17.52
N ALA A 364 16.09 6.52 18.82
CA ALA A 364 15.02 7.38 19.35
C ALA A 364 15.30 8.88 19.17
N SER A 365 16.58 9.27 19.11
CA SER A 365 17.04 10.64 18.88
C SER A 365 16.87 11.10 17.42
N GLU A 366 16.55 10.19 16.50
CA GLU A 366 16.28 10.54 15.11
C GLU A 366 15.10 11.50 15.00
N SER A 367 15.27 12.54 14.19
CA SER A 367 14.21 13.51 13.90
C SER A 367 13.09 12.89 13.07
N GLY A 368 11.90 13.47 13.20
CA GLY A 368 10.70 13.05 12.48
C GLY A 368 9.62 12.46 13.38
N GLY A 369 8.57 11.94 12.75
CA GLY A 369 7.40 11.40 13.44
C GLY A 369 7.55 9.93 13.82
N LEU A 370 7.23 9.61 15.08
CA LEU A 370 7.11 8.26 15.63
C LEU A 370 5.71 7.70 15.35
N SER A 371 5.68 6.42 14.96
CA SER A 371 4.48 5.63 14.67
C SER A 371 4.61 4.24 15.30
N GLY A 372 3.53 3.46 15.29
CA GLY A 372 3.51 2.09 15.81
C GLY A 372 3.04 2.02 17.25
N LYS A 373 3.32 0.90 17.94
CA LYS A 373 2.75 0.59 19.26
C LYS A 373 2.89 1.72 20.29
N PRO A 374 4.02 2.46 20.37
CA PRO A 374 4.17 3.56 21.34
C PRO A 374 3.23 4.74 21.12
N LEU A 375 2.65 4.90 19.92
CA LEU A 375 1.66 5.94 19.60
C LEU A 375 0.23 5.51 19.98
N TYR A 376 0.00 4.23 20.28
CA TYR A 376 -1.34 3.67 20.44
C TYR A 376 -2.17 4.43 21.48
N GLU A 377 -1.68 4.53 22.72
CA GLU A 377 -2.40 5.19 23.82
C GLU A 377 -2.71 6.66 23.51
N LEU A 378 -1.69 7.45 23.11
CA LEU A 378 -1.87 8.86 22.77
C LEU A 378 -2.91 9.04 21.65
N SER A 379 -2.79 8.29 20.55
CA SER A 379 -3.73 8.40 19.43
C SER A 379 -5.13 7.91 19.78
N THR A 380 -5.30 7.00 20.76
CA THR A 380 -6.62 6.54 21.21
C THR A 380 -7.29 7.55 22.14
N ASN A 381 -6.51 8.22 22.99
CA ASN A 381 -7.02 9.30 23.83
C ASN A 381 -7.49 10.50 23.00
N ILE A 382 -6.68 10.95 22.02
CA ILE A 382 -7.09 12.03 21.11
C ILE A 382 -8.33 11.64 20.30
N LEU A 383 -8.44 10.38 19.89
CA LEU A 383 -9.62 9.86 19.20
C LEU A 383 -10.88 9.97 20.09
N LYS A 384 -10.76 9.54 21.35
CA LYS A 384 -11.83 9.63 22.35
C LYS A 384 -12.27 11.07 22.59
N ASP A 385 -11.32 11.97 22.82
CA ASP A 385 -11.59 13.39 23.04
C ASP A 385 -12.33 14.00 21.84
N MET A 386 -11.89 13.71 20.62
CA MET A 386 -12.55 14.20 19.41
C MET A 386 -13.93 13.59 19.19
N TYR A 387 -14.16 12.33 19.55
CA TYR A 387 -15.49 11.73 19.51
C TYR A 387 -16.46 12.46 20.45
N ILE A 388 -16.02 12.76 21.67
CA ILE A 388 -16.79 13.52 22.67
C ILE A 388 -17.06 14.95 22.17
N LEU A 389 -16.02 15.66 21.70
CA LEU A 389 -16.14 17.04 21.24
C LEU A 389 -17.04 17.17 20.00
N THR A 390 -17.00 16.18 19.11
CA THR A 390 -17.89 16.14 17.93
C THR A 390 -19.29 15.60 18.25
N LYS A 391 -19.48 15.04 19.45
CA LYS A 391 -20.72 14.37 19.92
C LYS A 391 -21.11 13.19 19.02
N GLY A 392 -20.12 12.46 18.51
CA GLY A 392 -20.33 11.35 17.57
C GLY A 392 -20.97 11.72 16.23
N ARG A 393 -21.07 13.02 15.89
CA ARG A 393 -21.72 13.48 14.65
C ARG A 393 -20.84 13.40 13.41
N ILE A 394 -19.53 13.23 13.60
CA ILE A 394 -18.54 13.18 12.52
C ILE A 394 -17.89 11.79 12.57
N PRO A 395 -17.97 10.97 11.50
CA PRO A 395 -17.23 9.73 11.41
C PRO A 395 -15.72 9.93 11.62
N LEU A 396 -15.13 9.09 12.47
CA LEU A 396 -13.70 9.15 12.79
C LEU A 396 -12.97 7.92 12.26
N ILE A 397 -11.80 8.13 11.66
CA ILE A 397 -10.86 7.06 11.32
C ILE A 397 -9.76 7.01 12.39
N GLY A 398 -9.71 5.93 13.18
CA GLY A 398 -8.65 5.68 14.14
C GLY A 398 -7.36 5.20 13.48
N CYS A 399 -6.27 5.93 13.59
CA CYS A 399 -4.97 5.63 13.00
C CYS A 399 -3.85 5.82 14.06
N GLY A 400 -3.07 4.78 14.32
CA GLY A 400 -1.94 4.87 15.26
C GLY A 400 -1.83 3.68 16.19
N GLY A 401 -0.75 2.91 16.02
CA GLY A 401 -0.36 1.83 16.93
C GLY A 401 -1.29 0.62 17.00
N VAL A 402 -2.25 0.50 16.09
CA VAL A 402 -3.12 -0.69 16.00
C VAL A 402 -2.31 -1.87 15.46
N SER A 403 -2.28 -2.97 16.22
CA SER A 403 -1.49 -4.16 15.90
C SER A 403 -2.24 -5.49 16.05
N SER A 404 -3.48 -5.46 16.52
CA SER A 404 -4.35 -6.63 16.74
C SER A 404 -5.82 -6.26 16.55
N GLY A 405 -6.71 -7.26 16.50
CA GLY A 405 -8.16 -7.04 16.51
C GLY A 405 -8.63 -6.37 17.80
N GLU A 406 -8.03 -6.70 18.95
CA GLU A 406 -8.32 -6.06 20.24
C GLU A 406 -7.93 -4.56 20.24
N ASP A 407 -6.80 -4.20 19.62
CA ASP A 407 -6.42 -2.79 19.46
C ASP A 407 -7.42 -2.04 18.54
N ALA A 408 -7.85 -2.67 17.45
CA ALA A 408 -8.85 -2.09 16.55
C ALA A 408 -10.21 -1.93 17.26
N TYR A 409 -10.61 -2.94 18.02
CA TYR A 409 -11.83 -2.94 18.83
C TYR A 409 -11.86 -1.80 19.84
N LYS A 410 -10.75 -1.60 20.57
CA LYS A 410 -10.60 -0.48 21.51
C LYS A 410 -10.64 0.88 20.82
N LYS A 411 -10.05 1.03 19.62
CA LYS A 411 -10.23 2.26 18.82
C LYS A 411 -11.71 2.50 18.48
N ILE A 412 -12.43 1.45 18.08
CA ILE A 412 -13.86 1.54 17.75
C ILE A 412 -14.67 1.96 18.99
N ARG A 413 -14.45 1.30 20.13
CA ARG A 413 -15.07 1.67 21.41
C ARG A 413 -14.74 3.08 21.88
N ALA A 414 -13.55 3.57 21.57
CA ALA A 414 -13.15 4.96 21.82
C ALA A 414 -13.79 5.97 20.86
N GLY A 415 -14.45 5.54 19.78
CA GLY A 415 -15.20 6.41 18.88
C GLY A 415 -14.82 6.32 17.40
N ALA A 416 -13.89 5.44 17.01
CA ALA A 416 -13.60 5.23 15.59
C ALA A 416 -14.76 4.51 14.88
N THR A 417 -15.14 5.03 13.73
CA THR A 417 -15.99 4.34 12.75
C THR A 417 -15.17 3.38 11.89
N LEU A 418 -13.97 3.80 11.48
CA LEU A 418 -13.03 3.02 10.67
C LEU A 418 -11.65 3.02 11.33
N VAL A 419 -10.80 2.05 11.01
CA VAL A 419 -9.46 1.91 11.59
C VAL A 419 -8.41 1.74 10.51
N GLN A 420 -7.26 2.43 10.64
CA GLN A 420 -6.15 2.33 9.70
C GLN A 420 -4.91 1.66 10.30
N LEU A 421 -4.27 0.80 9.49
CA LEU A 421 -2.98 0.17 9.77
C LEU A 421 -1.86 0.82 8.96
N TYR A 422 -0.66 0.81 9.54
CA TYR A 422 0.60 1.05 8.81
C TYR A 422 1.71 0.24 9.44
N THR A 423 2.19 0.65 10.61
CA THR A 423 3.44 0.14 11.20
C THR A 423 3.37 -1.35 11.47
N ALA A 424 2.25 -1.83 12.04
CA ALA A 424 2.05 -3.25 12.27
C ALA A 424 2.02 -4.04 10.96
N PHE A 425 1.41 -3.52 9.90
CA PHE A 425 1.40 -4.16 8.58
C PHE A 425 2.81 -4.19 7.95
N ALA A 426 3.59 -3.11 8.08
CA ALA A 426 4.98 -3.08 7.64
C ALA A 426 5.89 -4.09 8.36
N TYR A 427 5.50 -4.55 9.56
CA TYR A 427 6.21 -5.57 10.32
C TYR A 427 5.61 -6.96 10.24
N GLY A 428 4.28 -7.09 10.10
CA GLY A 428 3.55 -8.36 10.17
C GLY A 428 3.15 -8.92 8.81
N GLY A 429 3.20 -8.08 7.76
CA GLY A 429 2.91 -8.47 6.39
C GLY A 429 1.44 -8.83 6.14
N PRO A 430 1.15 -9.44 4.97
CA PRO A 430 -0.20 -9.80 4.52
C PRO A 430 -1.03 -10.59 5.53
N ALA A 431 -0.42 -11.58 6.22
CA ALA A 431 -1.11 -12.42 7.20
C ALA A 431 -1.79 -11.65 8.34
N LEU A 432 -1.39 -10.41 8.59
CA LEU A 432 -1.95 -9.60 9.67
C LEU A 432 -3.40 -9.17 9.41
N VAL A 433 -3.77 -8.95 8.14
CA VAL A 433 -5.09 -8.41 7.77
C VAL A 433 -6.23 -9.37 8.16
N PRO A 434 -6.27 -10.63 7.68
CA PRO A 434 -7.31 -11.57 8.09
C PRO A 434 -7.28 -11.89 9.58
N LYS A 435 -6.09 -11.90 10.19
CA LYS A 435 -5.95 -12.11 11.64
C LYS A 435 -6.68 -11.04 12.44
N ILE A 436 -6.47 -9.75 12.11
CA ILE A 436 -7.11 -8.64 12.80
C ILE A 436 -8.64 -8.67 12.59
N LYS A 437 -9.11 -9.00 11.39
CA LYS A 437 -10.56 -9.14 11.12
C LYS A 437 -11.21 -10.24 11.98
N ALA A 438 -10.56 -11.41 12.07
CA ALA A 438 -11.04 -12.51 12.89
C ALA A 438 -11.05 -12.16 14.39
N GLU A 439 -9.95 -11.58 14.90
CA GLU A 439 -9.86 -11.13 16.30
C GLU A 439 -10.89 -10.04 16.62
N LEU A 440 -11.09 -9.07 15.74
CA LEU A 440 -12.10 -8.01 15.92
C LEU A 440 -13.52 -8.58 15.98
N THR A 441 -13.82 -9.56 15.12
CA THR A 441 -15.10 -10.28 15.13
C THR A 441 -15.33 -10.94 16.48
N GLN A 442 -14.31 -11.66 17.00
CA GLN A 442 -14.38 -12.29 18.32
C GLN A 442 -14.58 -11.28 19.44
N CYS A 443 -13.95 -10.10 19.38
CA CYS A 443 -14.17 -9.04 20.36
C CYS A 443 -15.62 -8.52 20.36
N LEU A 444 -16.21 -8.35 19.17
CA LEU A 444 -17.60 -7.90 19.03
C LEU A 444 -18.59 -8.95 19.57
N GLU A 445 -18.39 -10.22 19.19
CA GLU A 445 -19.20 -11.34 19.67
C GLU A 445 -19.10 -11.54 21.18
N ARG A 446 -17.87 -11.46 21.73
CA ARG A 446 -17.58 -11.58 23.16
C ARG A 446 -18.38 -10.57 23.99
N ASP A 447 -18.48 -9.33 23.51
CA ASP A 447 -19.15 -8.24 24.21
C ASP A 447 -20.64 -8.12 23.79
N GLY A 448 -21.15 -9.06 22.99
CA GLY A 448 -22.56 -9.18 22.64
C GLY A 448 -23.06 -8.24 21.55
N TYR A 449 -22.17 -7.59 20.80
CA TYR A 449 -22.54 -6.68 19.72
C TYR A 449 -22.94 -7.44 18.45
N LYS A 450 -24.11 -7.10 17.90
CA LYS A 450 -24.63 -7.70 16.66
C LYS A 450 -24.14 -6.99 15.42
N THR A 451 -23.75 -5.72 15.56
CA THR A 451 -23.18 -4.90 14.50
C THR A 451 -22.06 -4.04 15.06
N ILE A 452 -21.09 -3.71 14.22
CA ILE A 452 -20.00 -2.81 14.63
C ILE A 452 -20.49 -1.43 15.12
N TYR A 453 -21.64 -0.95 14.63
CA TYR A 453 -22.23 0.33 15.05
C TYR A 453 -22.52 0.41 16.55
N GLU A 454 -22.92 -0.72 17.14
CA GLU A 454 -23.25 -0.78 18.57
C GLU A 454 -22.00 -0.51 19.42
N ALA A 455 -20.82 -0.91 18.94
CA ALA A 455 -19.54 -0.73 19.60
C ALA A 455 -18.94 0.67 19.42
N ILE A 456 -19.31 1.43 18.38
CA ILE A 456 -18.71 2.75 18.10
C ILE A 456 -18.97 3.71 19.27
N GLY A 457 -17.89 4.16 19.91
CA GLY A 457 -17.97 5.12 21.02
C GLY A 457 -18.55 4.55 22.31
N ALA A 458 -18.63 3.22 22.45
CA ALA A 458 -19.17 2.57 23.65
C ALA A 458 -18.49 3.00 24.97
N ASP A 459 -17.22 3.42 24.92
CA ASP A 459 -16.48 3.91 26.10
C ASP A 459 -16.75 5.40 26.44
N CYS A 460 -17.64 6.04 25.67
CA CYS A 460 -17.99 7.47 25.77
C CYS A 460 -19.49 7.70 26.07
N ARG A 461 -20.28 6.63 26.18
CA ARG A 461 -21.73 6.69 26.41
C ARG A 461 -22.07 6.74 27.89
#